data_AF-A0AAN5BWS8-F1
#
_entry.id   AF-A0AAN5BWS8-F1
#
_cell.length_a   1.000
_cell.length_b   1.000
_cell.length_c   1.000
_cell.angle_alpha   90.00
_cell.angle_beta   90.00
_cell.angle_gamma   90.00
#
_symmetry.space_group_name_H-M   'P 1'
#
loop_
_entity.id
_entity.type
_entity.pdbx_description
1 polymer ?
#
loop_
_entity_poly.entity_id
_entity_poly.type
_entity_poly.pdbx_seq_one_letter_code
_entity_poly.pdbx_strand_id
1 'polypeptide(L)'
;MSLRPPAAIRRPSSNVDGISHELSRVSSDIGRNEQLDSHGQVLLSNEWDKKEGWPVVAAGSATFFVYLGLVYSYGIVQLHLADAHLASASTLSFIGSLGAAMSPLMGMIVARIIKRIGYRFTAFIGSIFLGLGEFTAGWSTQSVPAMFATQGLLFGIGAAMLFLPAATVPSLWFKKKRGLATGLVYGGAGLGSAVIAISLEELISVTGLEGALKILGGMAWGICIPASYFLKAPSGSARAVSSIQW
;
A
#
# COMPACT_ATOMS: atom_id res chain seq x y z
N MET A 1 71.30 52.26 5.43
CA MET A 1 69.93 52.15 5.98
C MET A 1 69.17 51.17 5.10
N SER A 2 69.16 49.89 5.48
CA SER A 2 68.69 48.76 4.66
C SER A 2 67.29 48.36 5.14
N LEU A 3 66.31 48.36 4.23
CA LEU A 3 64.94 47.90 4.49
C LEU A 3 64.81 46.47 3.95
N ARG A 4 64.47 45.52 4.83
CA ARG A 4 64.13 44.13 4.48
C ARG A 4 62.65 44.05 4.05
N PRO A 5 62.28 43.21 3.06
CA PRO A 5 60.88 42.91 2.77
C PRO A 5 60.31 41.85 3.74
N PRO A 6 58.97 41.78 3.92
CA PRO A 6 58.31 40.93 4.91
C PRO A 6 58.16 39.47 4.47
N ALA A 7 58.14 38.57 5.46
CA ALA A 7 58.02 37.12 5.29
C ALA A 7 56.65 36.69 4.74
N ALA A 8 56.64 35.85 3.71
CA ALA A 8 55.44 35.24 3.16
C ALA A 8 54.90 34.14 4.09
N ILE A 9 53.62 34.25 4.43
CA ILE A 9 52.86 33.30 5.26
C ILE A 9 52.71 31.97 4.48
N ARG A 10 53.29 30.90 5.03
CA ARG A 10 53.12 29.52 4.53
C ARG A 10 51.66 29.10 4.71
N ARG A 11 50.93 28.86 3.61
CA ARG A 11 49.61 28.21 3.66
C ARG A 11 49.77 26.71 3.92
N PRO A 12 48.94 26.08 4.77
CA PRO A 12 49.00 24.64 5.02
C PRO A 12 48.41 23.90 3.81
N SER A 13 49.26 23.30 2.98
CA SER A 13 48.90 22.75 1.67
C SER A 13 48.67 21.22 1.65
N SER A 14 48.57 20.53 2.79
CA SER A 14 48.49 19.05 2.79
C SER A 14 47.09 18.46 3.00
N ASN A 15 46.11 19.24 3.47
CA ASN A 15 44.78 18.72 3.81
C ASN A 15 43.72 19.01 2.72
N VAL A 16 44.00 19.98 1.84
CA VAL A 16 43.07 20.39 0.78
C VAL A 16 43.07 19.39 -0.38
N ASP A 17 44.22 18.77 -0.66
CA ASP A 17 44.36 17.78 -1.74
C ASP A 17 43.69 16.44 -1.41
N GLY A 18 43.64 16.06 -0.13
CA GLY A 18 42.89 14.87 0.31
C GLY A 18 41.38 15.07 0.22
N ILE A 19 40.89 16.25 0.62
CA ILE A 19 39.48 16.61 0.55
C ILE A 19 39.02 16.76 -0.90
N SER A 20 39.85 17.32 -1.80
CA SER A 20 39.50 17.42 -3.22
C SER A 20 39.45 16.04 -3.89
N HIS A 21 40.28 15.10 -3.46
CA HIS A 21 40.28 13.72 -3.96
C HIS A 21 39.12 12.87 -3.41
N GLU A 22 38.64 13.15 -2.19
CA GLU A 22 37.40 12.59 -1.66
C GLU A 22 36.16 13.22 -2.29
N LEU A 23 36.13 14.54 -2.47
CA LEU A 23 35.04 15.24 -3.15
C LEU A 23 34.94 14.84 -4.62
N SER A 24 36.05 14.57 -5.30
CA SER A 24 36.03 14.04 -6.66
C SER A 24 35.55 12.59 -6.72
N ARG A 25 35.91 11.76 -5.73
CA ARG A 25 35.37 10.39 -5.58
C ARG A 25 33.87 10.39 -5.30
N VAL A 26 33.42 11.16 -4.31
CA VAL A 26 32.01 11.35 -3.96
C VAL A 26 31.24 11.97 -5.12
N SER A 27 31.78 12.97 -5.82
CA SER A 27 31.17 13.55 -7.02
C SER A 27 31.14 12.56 -8.19
N SER A 28 32.13 11.68 -8.33
CA SER A 28 32.13 10.62 -9.34
C SER A 28 31.15 9.49 -9.02
N ASP A 29 30.95 9.17 -7.74
CA ASP A 29 29.98 8.17 -7.28
C ASP A 29 28.53 8.70 -7.34
N ILE A 30 28.34 10.01 -7.09
CA ILE A 30 27.08 10.70 -7.32
C ILE A 30 26.78 10.76 -8.83
N GLY A 31 27.77 11.13 -9.66
CA GLY A 31 27.65 11.18 -11.12
C GLY A 31 27.48 9.80 -11.79
N ARG A 32 27.95 8.72 -11.17
CA ARG A 32 27.76 7.34 -11.69
C ARG A 32 26.31 6.86 -11.59
N ASN A 33 25.52 7.42 -10.68
CA ASN A 33 24.14 7.02 -10.43
C ASN A 33 23.10 7.97 -11.05
N GLU A 34 23.51 9.17 -11.44
CA GLU A 34 22.68 10.13 -12.17
C GLU A 34 23.21 10.28 -13.60
N GLN A 35 22.91 9.33 -14.49
CA GLN A 35 23.06 9.60 -15.92
C GLN A 35 22.07 10.72 -16.25
N LEU A 36 22.45 11.74 -17.01
CA LEU A 36 21.54 12.83 -17.41
C LEU A 36 21.15 12.63 -18.88
N ASP A 37 19.89 12.84 -19.25
CA ASP A 37 19.49 12.86 -20.66
C ASP A 37 20.05 14.10 -21.36
N SER A 38 19.91 14.19 -22.68
CA SER A 38 20.36 15.35 -23.48
C SER A 38 19.68 16.68 -23.11
N HIS A 39 18.71 16.67 -22.20
CA HIS A 39 18.01 17.83 -21.65
C HIS A 39 18.31 18.09 -20.17
N GLY A 40 19.29 17.39 -19.56
CA GLY A 40 19.69 17.60 -18.17
C GLY A 40 18.73 17.00 -17.13
N GLN A 41 17.86 16.07 -17.53
CA GLN A 41 17.03 15.30 -16.60
C GLN A 41 17.81 14.09 -16.09
N VAL A 42 17.71 13.81 -14.78
CA VAL A 42 18.28 12.60 -14.18
C VAL A 42 17.61 11.36 -14.78
N LEU A 43 18.32 10.65 -15.64
CA LEU A 43 18.05 9.26 -16.02
C LEU A 43 18.15 8.44 -14.74
N LEU A 44 17.00 8.22 -14.10
CA LEU A 44 16.82 7.08 -13.21
C LEU A 44 17.40 5.87 -13.95
N SER A 45 18.48 5.29 -13.42
CA SER A 45 19.16 4.15 -14.05
C SER A 45 18.10 3.14 -14.51
N ASN A 46 18.08 2.94 -15.83
CA ASN A 46 16.98 2.34 -16.59
C ASN A 46 16.78 0.83 -16.34
N GLU A 47 17.16 0.32 -15.18
CA GLU A 47 16.88 -1.05 -14.76
C GLU A 47 15.49 -1.15 -14.13
N TRP A 48 14.47 -0.95 -14.96
CA TRP A 48 13.11 -1.39 -14.65
C TRP A 48 13.07 -2.93 -14.67
N ASP A 49 12.24 -3.56 -13.85
CA ASP A 49 12.18 -5.03 -13.62
C ASP A 49 13.26 -5.63 -12.67
N LYS A 50 13.61 -4.93 -11.59
CA LYS A 50 14.50 -5.47 -10.55
C LYS A 50 13.88 -6.70 -9.85
N LYS A 51 14.72 -7.66 -9.45
CA LYS A 51 14.30 -8.83 -8.64
C LYS A 51 13.63 -8.42 -7.32
N GLU A 52 13.98 -7.24 -6.81
CA GLU A 52 13.41 -6.61 -5.61
C GLU A 52 11.92 -6.26 -5.74
N GLY A 53 11.37 -6.21 -6.96
CA GLY A 53 9.93 -5.96 -7.18
C GLY A 53 9.05 -7.17 -6.91
N TRP A 54 9.56 -8.40 -7.00
CA TRP A 54 8.76 -9.62 -6.81
C TRP A 54 8.19 -9.81 -5.39
N PRO A 55 8.95 -9.55 -4.31
CA PRO A 55 8.37 -9.49 -2.96
C PRO A 55 7.22 -8.50 -2.82
N VAL A 56 7.28 -7.38 -3.56
CA VAL A 56 6.22 -6.37 -3.55
C VAL A 56 4.97 -6.86 -4.26
N VAL A 57 5.12 -7.61 -5.35
CA VAL A 57 4.02 -8.30 -6.03
C VAL A 57 3.39 -9.35 -5.11
N ALA A 58 4.20 -10.15 -4.42
CA ALA A 58 3.70 -11.15 -3.46
C ALA A 58 2.92 -10.49 -2.31
N ALA A 59 3.44 -9.40 -1.75
CA ALA A 59 2.75 -8.63 -0.71
C ALA A 59 1.45 -7.99 -1.22
N GLY A 60 1.46 -7.42 -2.43
CA GLY A 60 0.26 -6.90 -3.08
C GLY A 60 -0.77 -8.01 -3.32
N SER A 61 -0.33 -9.17 -3.81
CA SER A 61 -1.18 -10.35 -4.04
C SER A 61 -1.80 -10.86 -2.74
N ALA A 62 -1.03 -10.99 -1.65
CA ALA A 62 -1.54 -11.38 -0.34
C ALA A 62 -2.53 -10.36 0.24
N THR A 63 -2.28 -9.07 0.02
CA THR A 63 -3.19 -7.99 0.43
C THR A 63 -4.51 -8.07 -0.34
N PHE A 64 -4.45 -8.28 -1.66
CA PHE A 64 -5.62 -8.43 -2.52
C PHE A 64 -6.40 -9.72 -2.25
N PHE A 65 -5.69 -10.82 -1.93
CA PHE A 65 -6.27 -12.09 -1.52
C PHE A 65 -7.23 -11.88 -0.34
N VAL A 66 -6.77 -11.19 0.70
CA VAL A 66 -7.60 -10.89 1.87
C VAL A 66 -8.66 -9.83 1.54
N TYR A 67 -8.26 -8.70 0.98
CA TYR A 67 -9.17 -7.56 0.77
C TYR A 67 -10.36 -7.93 -0.11
N LEU A 68 -10.13 -8.44 -1.33
CA LEU A 68 -11.22 -8.84 -2.20
C LEU A 68 -11.94 -10.07 -1.68
N GLY A 69 -11.24 -10.95 -0.96
CA GLY A 69 -11.87 -12.07 -0.29
C GLY A 69 -12.94 -11.64 0.72
N LEU A 70 -12.63 -10.67 1.59
CA LEU A 70 -13.59 -10.11 2.55
C LEU A 70 -14.76 -9.39 1.86
N VAL A 71 -14.47 -8.60 0.82
CA VAL A 71 -15.51 -7.88 0.07
C VAL A 71 -16.49 -8.84 -0.58
N TYR A 72 -16.01 -9.89 -1.23
CA TYR A 72 -16.88 -10.85 -1.92
C TYR A 72 -17.53 -11.86 -0.97
N SER A 73 -16.89 -12.21 0.15
CA SER A 73 -17.49 -13.08 1.16
C SER A 73 -18.61 -12.40 1.95
N TYR A 74 -18.75 -11.07 1.86
CA TYR A 74 -19.86 -10.34 2.47
C TYR A 74 -21.24 -10.87 2.05
N GLY A 75 -21.38 -11.40 0.83
CA GLY A 75 -22.64 -12.01 0.39
C GLY A 75 -23.12 -13.13 1.32
N ILE A 76 -22.19 -13.94 1.85
CA ILE A 76 -22.49 -15.03 2.79
C ILE A 76 -22.87 -14.46 4.16
N VAL A 77 -22.14 -13.44 4.62
CA VAL A 77 -22.43 -12.70 5.85
C VAL A 77 -23.85 -12.12 5.79
N GLN A 78 -24.18 -11.44 4.69
CA GLN A 78 -25.49 -10.86 4.45
C GLN A 78 -26.62 -11.90 4.49
N LEU A 79 -26.43 -13.08 3.91
CA LEU A 79 -27.43 -14.15 3.93
C LEU A 79 -27.74 -14.58 5.37
N HIS A 80 -26.71 -14.84 6.17
CA HIS A 80 -26.88 -15.22 7.58
C HIS A 80 -27.52 -14.11 8.42
N LEU A 81 -27.21 -12.85 8.12
CA LEU A 81 -27.83 -11.69 8.74
C LEU A 81 -29.31 -11.53 8.38
N ALA A 82 -29.67 -11.83 7.12
CA ALA A 82 -31.06 -11.83 6.68
C ALA A 82 -31.85 -12.96 7.34
N ASP A 83 -31.27 -14.15 7.45
CA ASP A 83 -31.87 -15.31 8.13
C ASP A 83 -32.07 -15.05 9.64
N ALA A 84 -31.16 -14.30 10.26
CA ALA A 84 -31.31 -13.84 11.64
C ALA A 84 -32.36 -12.71 11.82
N HIS A 85 -33.08 -12.31 10.76
CA HIS A 85 -34.15 -11.30 10.77
C HIS A 85 -33.72 -9.93 11.31
N LEU A 86 -32.44 -9.57 11.14
CA LEU A 86 -31.88 -8.31 11.62
C LEU A 86 -32.42 -7.08 10.88
N ALA A 87 -32.54 -7.20 9.56
CA ALA A 87 -33.03 -6.14 8.68
C ALA A 87 -33.53 -6.72 7.37
N SER A 88 -34.16 -5.88 6.54
CA SER A 88 -34.47 -6.27 5.17
C SER A 88 -33.17 -6.54 4.40
N ALA A 89 -33.21 -7.52 3.48
CA ALA A 89 -32.09 -7.84 2.62
C ALA A 89 -31.57 -6.61 1.83
N SER A 90 -32.44 -5.65 1.51
CA SER A 90 -32.07 -4.39 0.86
C SER A 90 -31.15 -3.51 1.72
N THR A 91 -31.41 -3.40 3.02
CA THR A 91 -30.58 -2.61 3.94
C THR A 91 -29.22 -3.25 4.15
N LEU A 92 -29.17 -4.58 4.24
CA LEU A 92 -27.91 -5.32 4.36
C LEU A 92 -27.07 -5.22 3.08
N SER A 93 -27.68 -5.43 1.89
CA SER A 93 -27.01 -5.19 0.60
C SER A 93 -26.44 -3.77 0.51
N PHE A 94 -27.16 -2.78 1.04
CA PHE A 94 -26.72 -1.39 1.01
C PHE A 94 -25.46 -1.17 1.86
N ILE A 95 -25.35 -1.81 3.02
CA ILE A 95 -24.15 -1.73 3.88
C ILE A 95 -22.92 -2.28 3.15
N GLY A 96 -23.00 -3.49 2.60
CA GLY A 96 -21.90 -4.09 1.83
C GLY A 96 -21.53 -3.29 0.58
N SER A 97 -22.55 -2.80 -0.13
CA SER A 97 -22.36 -1.95 -1.31
C SER A 97 -21.67 -0.63 -0.96
N LEU A 98 -22.01 -0.03 0.19
CA LEU A 98 -21.35 1.18 0.67
C LEU A 98 -19.88 0.93 0.99
N GLY A 99 -19.55 -0.18 1.66
CA GLY A 99 -18.18 -0.58 1.95
C GLY A 99 -17.34 -0.76 0.67
N ALA A 100 -17.91 -1.43 -0.34
CA ALA A 100 -17.26 -1.58 -1.64
C ALA A 100 -17.14 -0.24 -2.40
N ALA A 101 -18.19 0.58 -2.41
CA ALA A 101 -18.24 1.86 -3.11
C ALA A 101 -17.33 2.93 -2.50
N MET A 102 -17.05 2.86 -1.19
CA MET A 102 -16.10 3.75 -0.52
C MET A 102 -14.70 3.70 -1.16
N SER A 103 -14.29 2.52 -1.65
CA SER A 103 -12.97 2.31 -2.25
C SER A 103 -12.70 3.23 -3.45
N PRO A 104 -13.53 3.26 -4.51
CA PRO A 104 -13.38 4.22 -5.60
C PRO A 104 -13.71 5.66 -5.19
N LEU A 105 -14.70 5.90 -4.32
CA LEU A 105 -15.09 7.25 -3.89
C LEU A 105 -13.94 8.00 -3.19
N MET A 106 -13.21 7.31 -2.33
CA MET A 106 -12.06 7.89 -1.63
C MET A 106 -10.77 7.86 -2.44
N GLY A 107 -10.75 7.30 -3.65
CA GLY A 107 -9.53 7.14 -4.45
C GLY A 107 -8.73 8.43 -4.63
N MET A 108 -9.40 9.56 -4.90
CA MET A 108 -8.74 10.88 -5.00
C MET A 108 -8.18 11.40 -3.67
N ILE A 109 -8.83 11.08 -2.55
CA ILE A 109 -8.40 11.49 -1.21
C ILE A 109 -7.18 10.66 -0.81
N VAL A 110 -7.27 9.33 -0.99
CA VAL A 110 -6.18 8.40 -0.71
C VAL A 110 -4.95 8.71 -1.56
N ALA A 111 -5.13 9.08 -2.84
CA ALA A 111 -4.02 9.51 -3.69
C ALA A 111 -3.28 10.73 -3.12
N ARG A 112 -4.00 11.71 -2.54
CA ARG A 112 -3.39 12.86 -1.86
C ARG A 112 -2.69 12.46 -0.57
N ILE A 113 -3.26 11.53 0.20
CA ILE A 113 -2.67 10.99 1.42
C ILE A 113 -1.35 10.29 1.09
N ILE A 114 -1.32 9.41 0.08
CA ILE A 114 -0.12 8.72 -0.39
C ILE A 114 0.99 9.71 -0.75
N LYS A 115 0.67 10.83 -1.40
CA LYS A 115 1.66 11.88 -1.72
C LYS A 115 2.26 12.53 -0.47
N ARG A 116 1.54 12.57 0.66
CA ARG A 116 1.97 13.20 1.92
C ARG A 116 2.73 12.25 2.84
N ILE A 117 2.19 11.05 3.07
CA ILE A 117 2.71 10.08 4.07
C ILE A 117 3.37 8.85 3.44
N GLY A 118 3.27 8.69 2.11
CA GLY A 118 3.82 7.56 1.37
C GLY A 118 2.93 6.32 1.35
N TYR A 119 3.29 5.39 0.46
CA TYR A 119 2.55 4.15 0.23
C TYR A 119 2.49 3.22 1.45
N ARG A 120 3.63 3.04 2.14
CA ARG A 120 3.76 2.12 3.29
C ARG A 120 2.85 2.50 4.45
N PHE A 121 2.90 3.77 4.87
CA PHE A 121 2.08 4.26 5.97
C PHE A 121 0.60 4.26 5.60
N THR A 122 0.26 4.61 4.36
CA THR A 122 -1.14 4.57 3.90
C THR A 122 -1.69 3.14 3.95
N ALA A 123 -0.94 2.15 3.44
CA ALA A 123 -1.33 0.75 3.49
C ALA A 123 -1.43 0.20 4.92
N PHE A 124 -0.49 0.59 5.80
CA PHE A 124 -0.52 0.20 7.21
C PHE A 124 -1.76 0.72 7.94
N ILE A 125 -2.06 2.01 7.79
CA ILE A 125 -3.26 2.62 8.37
C ILE A 125 -4.52 1.95 7.78
N GLY A 126 -4.56 1.75 6.47
CA GLY A 126 -5.66 1.06 5.80
C GLY A 126 -5.88 -0.35 6.33
N SER A 127 -4.80 -1.12 6.57
CA SER A 127 -4.87 -2.47 7.14
C SER A 127 -5.44 -2.48 8.55
N ILE A 128 -5.09 -1.50 9.39
CA ILE A 128 -5.66 -1.35 10.73
C ILE A 128 -7.16 -1.12 10.64
N PHE A 129 -7.59 -0.13 9.85
CA PHE A 129 -9.01 0.20 9.69
C PHE A 129 -9.82 -0.93 9.07
N LEU A 130 -9.26 -1.65 8.09
CA LEU A 130 -9.91 -2.80 7.44
C LEU A 130 -10.19 -3.90 8.47
N GLY A 131 -9.16 -4.35 9.20
CA GLY A 131 -9.35 -5.39 10.21
C GLY A 131 -10.18 -4.91 11.41
N LEU A 132 -10.10 -3.63 11.77
CA LEU A 132 -10.92 -3.06 12.85
C LEU A 132 -12.40 -3.02 12.45
N GLY A 133 -12.72 -2.63 11.22
CA GLY A 133 -14.07 -2.67 10.67
C GLY A 133 -14.66 -4.08 10.73
N GLU A 134 -13.90 -5.07 10.27
CA GLU A 134 -14.36 -6.46 10.27
C GLU A 134 -14.48 -7.05 11.68
N PHE A 135 -13.50 -6.79 12.54
CA PHE A 135 -13.50 -7.29 13.91
C PHE A 135 -14.63 -6.68 14.77
N THR A 136 -14.86 -5.38 14.62
CA THR A 136 -15.96 -4.68 15.31
C THR A 136 -17.34 -5.00 14.73
N ALA A 137 -17.41 -5.40 13.45
CA ALA A 137 -18.65 -5.92 12.86
C ALA A 137 -19.12 -7.19 13.59
N GLY A 138 -18.20 -8.04 14.05
CA GLY A 138 -18.51 -9.23 14.85
C GLY A 138 -19.13 -8.95 16.23
N TRP A 139 -19.11 -7.71 16.73
CA TRP A 139 -19.90 -7.29 17.92
C TRP A 139 -21.15 -6.48 17.55
N SER A 140 -21.21 -6.01 16.31
CA SER A 140 -22.27 -5.13 15.82
C SER A 140 -23.40 -5.89 15.14
N THR A 141 -23.31 -7.22 15.09
CA THR A 141 -24.29 -8.14 14.48
C THR A 141 -25.71 -7.95 15.01
N GLN A 142 -25.92 -7.34 16.17
CA GLN A 142 -27.24 -7.13 16.76
C GLN A 142 -27.85 -5.75 16.43
N SER A 143 -27.10 -4.86 15.77
CA SER A 143 -27.50 -3.47 15.55
C SER A 143 -27.17 -3.00 14.15
N VAL A 144 -28.20 -2.71 13.36
CA VAL A 144 -28.07 -2.24 11.97
C VAL A 144 -27.25 -0.94 11.86
N PRO A 145 -27.47 0.09 12.70
CA PRO A 145 -26.63 1.29 12.68
C PRO A 145 -25.16 1.01 12.99
N ALA A 146 -24.88 0.07 13.90
CA ALA A 146 -23.51 -0.30 14.25
C ALA A 146 -22.82 -1.05 13.09
N MET A 147 -23.54 -1.93 12.38
CA MET A 147 -23.03 -2.57 11.17
C MET A 147 -22.76 -1.56 10.04
N PHE A 148 -23.63 -0.57 9.88
CA PHE A 148 -23.41 0.49 8.90
C PHE A 148 -22.11 1.26 9.19
N ALA A 149 -21.86 1.58 10.46
CA ALA A 149 -20.65 2.29 10.87
C ALA A 149 -19.38 1.43 10.73
N THR A 150 -19.44 0.15 11.09
CA THR A 150 -18.28 -0.75 11.10
C THR A 150 -17.98 -1.33 9.72
N GLN A 151 -18.94 -2.01 9.11
CA GLN A 151 -18.80 -2.72 7.83
C GLN A 151 -18.95 -1.80 6.61
N GLY A 152 -19.75 -0.73 6.72
CA GLY A 152 -19.87 0.27 5.66
C GLY A 152 -18.73 1.29 5.69
N LEU A 153 -18.67 2.09 6.75
CA LEU A 153 -17.73 3.22 6.84
C LEU A 153 -16.31 2.79 7.24
N LEU A 154 -16.14 2.12 8.38
CA LEU A 154 -14.81 1.83 8.93
C LEU A 154 -14.02 0.88 8.03
N PHE A 155 -14.65 -0.22 7.62
CA PHE A 155 -14.12 -1.15 6.63
C PHE A 155 -13.92 -0.47 5.28
N GLY A 156 -14.88 0.34 4.79
CA GLY A 156 -14.76 1.05 3.51
C GLY A 156 -13.59 2.05 3.45
N ILE A 157 -13.33 2.79 4.52
CA ILE A 157 -12.16 3.68 4.63
C ILE A 157 -10.86 2.86 4.59
N GLY A 158 -10.80 1.78 5.37
CA GLY A 158 -9.65 0.87 5.38
C GLY A 158 -9.38 0.25 4.00
N ALA A 159 -10.44 -0.22 3.35
CA ALA A 159 -10.44 -0.76 1.99
C ALA A 159 -9.89 0.24 0.98
N ALA A 160 -10.37 1.48 0.99
CA ALA A 160 -9.88 2.51 0.08
C ALA A 160 -8.39 2.79 0.25
N MET A 161 -7.94 2.92 1.51
CA MET A 161 -6.54 3.21 1.85
C MET A 161 -5.61 2.05 1.52
N LEU A 162 -6.10 0.81 1.53
CA LEU A 162 -5.30 -0.38 1.24
C LEU A 162 -5.29 -0.75 -0.25
N PHE A 163 -6.42 -0.59 -0.93
CA PHE A 163 -6.59 -0.91 -2.36
C PHE A 163 -5.62 -0.12 -3.24
N LEU A 164 -5.55 1.20 -3.05
CA LEU A 164 -4.79 2.06 -3.95
C LEU A 164 -3.28 1.78 -3.91
N PRO A 165 -2.61 1.66 -2.74
CA PRO A 165 -1.21 1.23 -2.67
C PRO A 165 -0.99 -0.17 -3.25
N ALA A 166 -1.83 -1.14 -2.90
CA ALA A 166 -1.64 -2.51 -3.36
C ALA A 166 -1.80 -2.65 -4.88
N ALA A 167 -2.67 -1.85 -5.51
CA ALA A 167 -2.90 -1.87 -6.95
C ALA A 167 -1.79 -1.16 -7.74
N THR A 168 -1.30 -0.04 -7.22
CA THR A 168 -0.40 0.86 -7.96
C THR A 168 1.08 0.52 -7.77
N VAL A 169 1.50 0.12 -6.58
CA VAL A 169 2.92 -0.13 -6.28
C VAL A 169 3.53 -1.23 -7.17
N PRO A 170 2.91 -2.41 -7.37
CA PRO A 170 3.46 -3.45 -8.26
C PRO A 170 3.69 -2.94 -9.69
N SER A 171 2.77 -2.12 -10.20
CA SER A 171 2.86 -1.53 -11.55
C SER A 171 4.01 -0.54 -11.72
N LEU A 172 4.44 0.09 -10.61
CA LEU A 172 5.56 1.05 -10.62
C LEU A 172 6.93 0.36 -10.71
N TRP A 173 7.07 -0.89 -10.25
CA TRP A 173 8.35 -1.61 -10.24
C TRP A 173 8.74 -2.21 -11.59
N PHE A 174 7.75 -2.60 -12.38
CA PHE A 174 7.97 -3.24 -13.68
C PHE A 174 7.67 -2.27 -14.80
N LYS A 175 8.31 -2.42 -15.96
CA LYS A 175 7.95 -1.69 -17.20
C LYS A 175 7.62 -2.66 -18.33
N LYS A 176 8.45 -3.69 -18.53
CA LYS A 176 8.24 -4.73 -19.56
C LYS A 176 7.32 -5.85 -19.05
N LYS A 177 7.37 -6.18 -17.75
CA LYS A 177 6.56 -7.26 -17.13
C LYS A 177 5.34 -6.75 -16.33
N ARG A 178 4.87 -5.52 -16.59
CA ARG A 178 3.75 -4.90 -15.86
C ARG A 178 2.51 -5.77 -15.82
N GLY A 179 2.09 -6.30 -16.97
CA GLY A 179 0.87 -7.13 -17.07
C GLY A 179 0.95 -8.44 -16.27
N LEU A 180 2.13 -9.07 -16.22
CA LEU A 180 2.34 -10.27 -15.40
C LEU A 180 2.31 -9.94 -13.91
N ALA A 181 2.94 -8.84 -13.50
CA ALA A 181 2.95 -8.41 -12.11
C ALA A 181 1.55 -8.04 -11.61
N THR A 182 0.81 -7.23 -12.34
CA THR A 182 -0.58 -6.90 -11.99
C THR A 182 -1.48 -8.11 -12.06
N GLY A 183 -1.33 -8.95 -13.10
CA GLY A 183 -2.07 -10.20 -13.24
C GLY A 183 -1.89 -11.12 -12.03
N LEU A 184 -0.68 -11.24 -11.49
CA LEU A 184 -0.42 -12.06 -10.30
C LEU A 184 -1.06 -11.48 -9.02
N VAL A 185 -1.10 -10.15 -8.90
CA VAL A 185 -1.80 -9.49 -7.79
C VAL A 185 -3.31 -9.75 -7.85
N TYR A 186 -3.94 -9.50 -9.00
CA TYR A 186 -5.37 -9.75 -9.17
C TYR A 186 -5.72 -11.25 -9.17
N GLY A 187 -4.81 -12.11 -9.63
CA GLY A 187 -4.95 -13.56 -9.54
C GLY A 187 -5.02 -14.06 -8.09
N GLY A 188 -4.22 -13.48 -7.19
CA GLY A 188 -4.32 -13.73 -5.75
C GLY A 188 -5.68 -13.32 -5.18
N ALA A 189 -6.25 -12.22 -5.68
CA ALA A 189 -7.59 -11.78 -5.28
C ALA A 189 -8.70 -12.77 -5.64
N GLY A 190 -8.64 -13.35 -6.86
CA GLY A 190 -9.60 -14.38 -7.27
C GLY A 190 -9.51 -15.64 -6.41
N LEU A 191 -8.28 -16.14 -6.16
CA LEU A 191 -8.06 -17.28 -5.28
C LEU A 191 -8.52 -16.99 -3.84
N GLY A 192 -8.23 -15.81 -3.31
CA GLY A 192 -8.64 -15.40 -1.97
C GLY A 192 -10.15 -15.34 -1.81
N SER A 193 -10.85 -14.87 -2.83
CA SER A 193 -12.31 -14.82 -2.83
C SER A 193 -12.93 -16.20 -2.76
N ALA A 194 -12.42 -17.17 -3.52
CA ALA A 194 -12.90 -18.54 -3.44
C ALA A 194 -12.56 -19.21 -2.10
N VAL A 195 -11.32 -19.09 -1.64
CA VAL A 195 -10.86 -19.74 -0.40
C VAL A 195 -11.57 -19.16 0.83
N ILE A 196 -11.66 -17.83 0.94
CA ILE A 196 -12.31 -17.17 2.08
C ILE A 196 -13.81 -17.45 2.06
N ALA A 197 -14.49 -17.44 0.91
CA ALA A 197 -15.91 -17.76 0.82
C ALA A 197 -16.22 -19.19 1.34
N ILE A 198 -15.49 -20.19 0.85
CA ILE A 198 -15.68 -21.59 1.29
C ILE A 198 -15.34 -21.74 2.78
N SER A 199 -14.23 -21.14 3.22
CA SER A 199 -13.80 -21.24 4.62
C SER A 199 -14.77 -20.52 5.56
N LEU A 200 -15.45 -19.46 5.09
CA LEU A 200 -16.37 -18.67 5.90
C LEU A 200 -17.62 -19.45 6.29
N GLU A 201 -18.23 -20.22 5.38
CA GLU A 201 -19.40 -21.05 5.71
C GLU A 201 -19.05 -22.08 6.81
N GLU A 202 -17.94 -22.79 6.64
CA GLU A 202 -17.43 -23.73 7.63
C GLU A 202 -17.16 -23.03 8.98
N LEU A 203 -16.54 -21.85 8.94
CA LEU A 203 -16.21 -21.10 10.15
C LEU A 203 -17.46 -20.59 10.89
N ILE A 204 -18.49 -20.17 10.16
CA ILE A 204 -19.79 -19.77 10.72
C ILE A 204 -20.45 -20.97 11.40
N SER A 205 -20.36 -22.18 10.83
CA SER A 205 -20.95 -23.39 11.44
C SER A 205 -20.35 -23.73 12.81
N VAL A 206 -19.06 -23.45 13.03
CA VAL A 206 -18.34 -23.77 14.27
C VAL A 206 -18.38 -22.62 15.29
N THR A 207 -18.19 -21.38 14.83
CA THR A 207 -17.96 -20.22 15.72
C THR A 207 -19.13 -19.24 15.75
N GLY A 208 -20.15 -19.47 14.91
CA GLY A 208 -21.21 -18.50 14.64
C GLY A 208 -20.72 -17.32 13.79
N LEU A 209 -21.66 -16.49 13.36
CA LEU A 209 -21.39 -15.32 12.52
C LEU A 209 -20.45 -14.31 13.22
N GLU A 210 -20.68 -14.06 14.50
CA GLU A 210 -19.89 -13.12 15.30
C GLU A 210 -18.43 -13.55 15.45
N GLY A 211 -18.20 -14.84 15.68
CA GLY A 211 -16.87 -15.43 15.80
C GLY A 211 -16.13 -15.40 14.46
N ALA A 212 -16.82 -15.73 13.38
CA ALA A 212 -16.25 -15.74 12.04
C ALA A 212 -15.75 -14.36 11.61
N LEU A 213 -16.55 -13.30 11.81
CA LEU A 213 -16.16 -11.91 11.50
C LEU A 213 -14.93 -11.46 12.32
N LYS A 214 -14.86 -11.81 13.60
CA LYS A 214 -13.69 -11.50 14.45
C LYS A 214 -12.43 -12.22 13.96
N ILE A 215 -12.54 -13.48 13.58
CA ILE A 215 -11.41 -14.26 13.05
C ILE A 215 -10.95 -13.70 11.70
N LEU A 216 -11.88 -13.32 10.82
CA LEU A 216 -11.57 -12.66 9.55
C LEU A 216 -10.84 -11.33 9.75
N GLY A 217 -11.29 -10.50 10.70
CA GLY A 217 -10.59 -9.26 11.07
C GLY A 217 -9.18 -9.51 11.60
N GLY A 218 -9.01 -10.53 12.45
CA GLY A 218 -7.70 -10.95 12.95
C GLY A 218 -6.77 -11.46 11.84
N MET A 219 -7.29 -12.25 10.91
CA MET A 219 -6.58 -12.72 9.72
C MET A 219 -6.15 -11.54 8.85
N ALA A 220 -7.01 -10.53 8.68
CA ALA A 220 -6.68 -9.33 7.93
C ALA A 220 -5.52 -8.57 8.54
N TRP A 221 -5.48 -8.41 9.87
CA TRP A 221 -4.32 -7.84 10.54
C TRP A 221 -3.06 -8.71 10.38
N GLY A 222 -3.19 -10.03 10.54
CA GLY A 222 -2.07 -10.96 10.45
C GLY A 222 -1.38 -10.97 9.07
N ILE A 223 -2.12 -10.70 8.00
CA ILE A 223 -1.60 -10.74 6.62
C ILE A 223 -1.33 -9.34 6.06
N CYS A 224 -2.26 -8.40 6.21
CA CYS A 224 -2.18 -7.09 5.57
C CYS A 224 -1.16 -6.16 6.25
N ILE A 225 -0.97 -6.26 7.59
CA ILE A 225 0.04 -5.47 8.30
C ILE A 225 1.47 -5.81 7.83
N PRO A 226 1.92 -7.08 7.85
CA PRO A 226 3.24 -7.40 7.33
C PRO A 226 3.36 -7.10 5.84
N ALA A 227 2.32 -7.38 5.03
CA ALA A 227 2.33 -7.05 3.60
C ALA A 227 2.50 -5.54 3.34
N SER A 228 1.90 -4.68 4.17
CA SER A 228 2.04 -3.22 4.10
C SER A 228 3.49 -2.76 4.29
N TYR A 229 4.30 -3.50 5.07
CA TYR A 229 5.72 -3.19 5.22
C TYR A 229 6.52 -3.47 3.94
N PHE A 230 6.08 -4.42 3.11
CA PHE A 230 6.74 -4.74 1.84
C PHE A 230 6.27 -3.86 0.66
N LEU A 231 5.13 -3.17 0.79
CA LEU A 231 4.59 -2.22 -0.20
C LEU A 231 5.41 -0.90 -0.26
N LYS A 232 6.66 -1.00 -0.69
CA LYS A 232 7.57 0.14 -0.92
C LYS A 232 7.58 0.51 -2.39
N ALA A 233 7.35 1.78 -2.72
CA ALA A 233 7.56 2.29 -4.08
C ALA A 233 9.07 2.36 -4.41
N PRO A 234 9.47 2.18 -5.69
CA PRO A 234 10.87 2.25 -6.08
C PRO A 234 11.43 3.68 -5.83
N SER A 235 12.69 3.75 -5.39
CA SER A 235 13.41 5.01 -5.16
C SER A 235 13.56 5.76 -6.49
N GLY A 236 12.75 6.81 -6.68
CA GLY A 236 12.74 7.63 -7.91
C GLY A 236 11.36 8.08 -8.36
N SER A 237 10.28 7.34 -8.03
CA SER A 237 8.92 7.69 -8.49
C SER A 237 8.35 8.98 -7.89
N ALA A 238 8.88 9.45 -6.75
CA ALA A 238 8.44 10.69 -6.12
C ALA A 238 8.81 11.95 -6.93
N ARG A 239 9.86 11.89 -7.76
CA ARG A 239 10.38 13.06 -8.51
C ARG A 239 9.80 13.16 -9.93
N ALA A 240 9.26 12.07 -10.49
CA ALA A 240 8.64 12.05 -11.81
C ALA A 240 7.19 12.60 -11.84
N VAL A 241 6.50 12.67 -10.69
CA VAL A 241 5.15 13.23 -10.60
C VAL A 241 5.16 14.75 -10.47
N SER A 242 6.24 15.35 -9.97
CA SER A 242 6.38 16.81 -9.88
C SER A 242 6.67 17.48 -11.22
N SER A 243 6.99 16.74 -12.27
CA SER A 243 7.31 17.27 -13.61
C SER A 243 6.14 17.19 -14.59
N ILE A 244 4.97 16.67 -14.20
CA ILE A 244 3.75 16.83 -15.00
C ILE A 244 3.22 18.24 -14.71
N GLN A 245 3.83 19.22 -15.36
CA GLN A 245 3.26 20.54 -15.50
C GLN A 245 2.14 20.41 -16.54
N TRP A 246 0.92 20.74 -16.11
CA TRP A 246 -0.21 20.95 -17.02
C TRP A 246 0.03 22.20 -17.86
#